data_AF-A0A9J7EGD2-F1
#
_entry.id   AF-A0A9J7EGD2-F1
#
_cell.length_a   1.000
_cell.length_b   1.000
_cell.length_c   1.000
_cell.angle_alpha   90.00
_cell.angle_beta   90.00
_cell.angle_gamma   90.00
#
_symmetry.space_group_name_H-M   'P 1'
#
loop_
_entity.id
_entity.type
_entity.pdbx_description
1 polymer ?
#
loop_
_entity_poly.entity_id
_entity_poly.type
_entity_poly.pdbx_seq_one_letter_code
_entity_poly.pdbx_strand_id
1 'polypeptide(L)'
;MVTYAPDEVGLADKSPCAGIRADLKICLLASDCCKKEKKTPRECLKEGNIPEECIQLRQSFFECKRSLLDNRRRFRGHKGY
;
A
#
# COMPACT_ATOMS: atom_id res chain seq x y z
N MET A 1 5.24 -5.80 7.99
CA MET A 1 4.51 -6.34 9.17
C MET A 1 4.60 -5.26 10.25
N VAL A 2 3.52 -4.98 10.98
CA VAL A 2 3.56 -4.01 12.09
C VAL A 2 4.24 -4.69 13.27
N THR A 3 5.23 -4.04 13.87
CA THR A 3 5.89 -4.53 15.08
C THR A 3 5.17 -3.93 16.29
N TYR A 4 4.69 -4.78 17.19
CA TYR A 4 4.19 -4.35 18.51
C TYR A 4 5.32 -4.54 19.52
N ALA A 5 6.22 -3.55 19.58
CA ALA A 5 7.11 -3.35 20.73
C ALA A 5 6.49 -2.21 21.59
N PRO A 6 6.68 -2.21 22.92
CA PRO A 6 5.95 -1.33 23.83
C PRO A 6 6.07 0.17 23.55
N ASP A 7 7.13 0.61 22.84
CA ASP A 7 7.41 2.04 22.61
C ASP A 7 7.33 2.50 21.14
N GLU A 8 7.15 1.60 20.15
CA GLU A 8 7.05 2.01 18.73
C GLU A 8 6.06 1.13 17.95
N VAL A 9 4.86 1.65 17.67
CA VAL A 9 3.97 1.11 16.64
C VAL A 9 4.54 1.48 15.27
N GLY A 10 5.61 0.78 14.90
CA GLY A 10 6.36 1.03 13.68
C GLY A 10 5.97 0.09 12.55
N LEU A 11 5.96 0.61 11.32
CA LEU A 11 5.96 -0.23 10.13
C LEU A 11 7.38 -0.75 9.90
N ALA A 12 7.57 -2.08 9.93
CA ALA A 12 8.90 -2.68 9.71
C ALA A 12 9.52 -2.31 8.34
N ASP A 13 8.67 -2.02 7.35
CA ASP A 13 9.09 -1.56 6.04
C ASP A 13 9.43 -0.05 6.09
N LYS A 14 10.69 0.33 5.89
CA LYS A 14 11.16 1.73 5.86
C LYS A 14 11.29 2.33 4.45
N SER A 15 10.74 1.65 3.44
CA SER A 15 10.84 2.09 2.05
C SER A 15 10.02 3.38 1.80
N PRO A 16 10.37 4.23 0.81
CA PRO A 16 9.74 5.53 0.57
C PRO A 16 8.26 5.50 0.12
N CYS A 17 7.60 4.34 0.13
CA CYS A 17 6.16 4.15 -0.07
C CYS A 17 5.56 3.16 0.94
N ALA A 18 6.20 2.98 2.09
CA ALA A 18 5.83 1.93 3.02
C ALA A 18 4.48 2.21 3.70
N GLY A 19 4.19 3.47 4.07
CA GLY A 19 2.90 3.85 4.64
C GLY A 19 1.73 3.47 3.72
N ILE A 20 1.77 3.88 2.45
CA ILE A 20 0.70 3.53 1.48
C ILE A 20 0.59 2.02 1.30
N ARG A 21 1.73 1.31 1.34
CA ARG A 21 1.72 -0.15 1.26
C ARG A 21 1.02 -0.77 2.47
N ALA A 22 1.22 -0.25 3.67
CA ALA A 22 0.54 -0.71 4.87
C ALA A 22 -0.96 -0.49 4.77
N ASP A 23 -1.38 0.71 4.38
CA ASP A 23 -2.80 1.07 4.26
C ASP A 23 -3.49 0.25 3.18
N LEU A 24 -2.84 0.08 2.01
CA LEU A 24 -3.36 -0.79 0.96
C LEU A 24 -3.50 -2.23 1.44
N LYS A 25 -2.54 -2.74 2.23
CA LYS A 25 -2.60 -4.09 2.79
C LYS A 25 -3.74 -4.23 3.80
N ILE A 26 -3.91 -3.26 4.69
CA ILE A 26 -5.00 -3.24 5.67
C ILE A 26 -6.36 -3.20 4.95
N CYS A 27 -6.49 -2.33 3.95
CA CYS A 27 -7.70 -2.20 3.13
C CYS A 27 -8.05 -3.53 2.42
N LEU A 28 -7.06 -4.18 1.80
CA LEU A 28 -7.26 -5.48 1.15
C LEU A 28 -7.64 -6.58 2.15
N LEU A 29 -7.01 -6.63 3.33
CA LEU A 29 -7.38 -7.58 4.38
C LEU A 29 -8.79 -7.33 4.94
N ALA A 30 -9.24 -6.08 4.94
CA ALA A 30 -10.59 -5.70 5.35
C ALA A 30 -11.66 -6.06 4.30
N SER A 31 -11.26 -6.12 3.02
CA SER A 31 -12.16 -6.36 1.88
C SER A 31 -12.71 -7.79 1.80
N ASP A 32 -13.84 -7.91 1.13
CA ASP A 32 -14.55 -9.18 0.93
C ASP A 32 -13.74 -10.21 0.14
N CYS A 33 -12.89 -9.79 -0.79
CA CYS A 33 -12.08 -10.73 -1.57
C CYS A 33 -11.09 -11.52 -0.68
N CYS A 34 -10.46 -10.89 0.30
CA CYS A 34 -9.58 -11.60 1.24
C CYS A 34 -10.37 -12.33 2.34
N LYS A 35 -11.49 -11.76 2.82
CA LYS A 35 -12.28 -12.34 3.91
C LYS A 35 -13.17 -13.50 3.49
N LYS A 36 -13.94 -13.33 2.41
CA LYS A 36 -14.94 -14.30 1.94
C LYS A 36 -14.32 -15.32 0.99
N GLU A 37 -13.61 -14.84 -0.02
CA GLU A 37 -13.05 -15.72 -1.06
C GLU A 37 -11.72 -16.38 -0.66
N LYS A 38 -11.13 -15.94 0.48
CA LYS A 38 -9.84 -16.43 0.99
C LYS A 38 -8.71 -16.36 -0.05
N LYS A 39 -8.84 -15.48 -1.04
CA LYS A 39 -7.83 -15.24 -2.06
C LYS A 39 -6.68 -14.41 -1.51
N THR A 40 -5.53 -14.51 -2.15
CA THR A 40 -4.40 -13.67 -1.77
C THR A 40 -4.67 -12.21 -2.18
N PRO A 41 -4.16 -11.20 -1.45
CA PRO A 41 -4.32 -9.79 -1.83
C PRO A 41 -3.83 -9.49 -3.26
N ARG A 42 -2.87 -10.28 -3.78
CA ARG A 42 -2.37 -10.17 -5.16
C ARG A 42 -3.40 -10.64 -6.19
N GLU A 43 -4.15 -11.69 -5.89
CA GLU A 43 -5.24 -12.18 -6.74
C GLU A 43 -6.41 -11.20 -6.72
N CYS A 44 -6.77 -10.69 -5.55
CA CYS A 44 -7.79 -9.64 -5.43
C CYS A 44 -7.49 -8.40 -6.29
N LEU A 45 -6.21 -7.98 -6.33
CA LEU A 45 -5.77 -6.87 -7.17
C LEU A 45 -5.84 -7.17 -8.67
N LYS A 46 -5.74 -8.44 -9.08
CA LYS A 46 -5.85 -8.85 -10.49
C LYS A 46 -7.31 -8.91 -10.93
N GLU A 47 -8.18 -9.43 -10.08
CA GLU A 47 -9.61 -9.60 -10.38
C GLU A 47 -10.38 -8.27 -10.30
N GLY A 48 -9.86 -7.28 -9.57
CA GLY A 48 -10.45 -5.93 -9.51
C GLY A 48 -11.71 -5.84 -8.64
N ASN A 49 -12.09 -6.91 -7.95
CA ASN A 49 -13.27 -6.97 -7.09
C ASN A 49 -12.95 -6.47 -5.67
N ILE A 50 -12.60 -5.19 -5.56
CA ILE A 50 -12.16 -4.54 -4.32
C ILE A 50 -12.94 -3.22 -4.17
N PRO A 51 -13.30 -2.78 -2.94
CA PRO A 51 -13.93 -1.48 -2.71
C PRO A 51 -13.12 -0.30 -3.26
N GLU A 52 -13.83 0.77 -3.61
CA GLU A 52 -13.27 1.99 -4.21
C GLU A 52 -12.14 2.61 -3.38
N GLU A 53 -12.24 2.57 -2.05
CA GLU A 53 -11.20 3.07 -1.14
C GLU A 53 -9.84 2.40 -1.39
N CYS A 54 -9.83 1.07 -1.57
CA CYS A 54 -8.58 0.37 -1.84
C CYS A 54 -8.09 0.61 -3.27
N ILE A 55 -8.98 0.92 -4.21
CA ILE A 55 -8.61 1.29 -5.59
C ILE A 55 -7.87 2.64 -5.56
N GLN A 56 -8.35 3.60 -4.78
CA GLN A 56 -7.67 4.88 -4.58
C GLN A 56 -6.28 4.67 -3.95
N LEU A 57 -6.18 3.87 -2.89
CA LEU A 57 -4.89 3.53 -2.27
C LEU A 57 -3.93 2.82 -3.24
N ARG A 58 -4.46 1.94 -4.12
CA ARG A 58 -3.68 1.29 -5.17
C ARG A 58 -3.11 2.32 -6.15
N GLN A 59 -3.91 3.30 -6.56
CA GLN A 59 -3.46 4.37 -7.43
C GLN A 59 -2.38 5.21 -6.76
N SER A 60 -2.59 5.63 -5.50
CA SER A 60 -1.58 6.36 -4.73
C SER A 60 -0.28 5.57 -4.56
N PHE A 61 -0.36 4.25 -4.35
CA PHE A 61 0.82 3.39 -4.27
C PHE A 61 1.58 3.33 -5.60
N PHE A 62 0.84 3.24 -6.72
CA PHE A 62 1.42 3.27 -8.06
C PHE A 62 2.08 4.62 -8.36
N GLU A 63 1.44 5.73 -8.01
CA GLU A 63 2.01 7.06 -8.14
C GLU A 63 3.28 7.24 -7.29
N CYS A 64 3.27 6.74 -6.06
CA CYS A 64 4.44 6.78 -5.19
C CYS A 64 5.61 6.01 -5.81
N LYS A 65 5.39 4.77 -6.27
CA LYS A 65 6.42 4.00 -6.99
C LYS A 65 6.90 4.69 -8.25
N ARG A 66 5.97 5.25 -9.04
CA ARG A 66 6.31 6.01 -10.25
C ARG A 66 7.18 7.23 -9.92
N SER A 67 6.91 7.90 -8.81
CA SER A 67 7.70 9.04 -8.35
C SER A 67 9.14 8.69 -7.94
N LEU A 68 9.39 7.42 -7.58
CA LEU A 68 10.75 6.92 -7.31
C LEU A 68 11.56 6.74 -8.59
N LEU A 69 10.89 6.37 -9.69
CA LEU A 69 11.52 6.14 -11.00
C LEU A 69 11.58 7.41 -11.86
N ASP A 70 10.80 8.44 -11.51
CA ASP A 70 10.75 9.69 -12.25
C ASP A 70 11.99 10.55 -11.98
N ASN A 71 12.92 10.53 -12.94
CA ASN A 71 14.16 11.31 -12.89
C ASN A 71 13.92 12.83 -12.75
N ARG A 72 12.75 13.35 -13.18
CA ARG A 72 12.41 14.78 -13.03
C ARG A 72 12.21 15.19 -11.57
N ARG A 73 11.89 14.22 -10.70
CA ARG A 73 11.65 14.47 -9.27
C ARG A 73 12.89 14.28 -8.40
N ARG A 74 14.03 13.84 -8.95
CA ARG A 74 15.29 13.67 -8.21
C ARG A 74 15.71 14.94 -7.45
N PHE A 75 15.55 16.11 -8.06
CA PHE A 75 15.91 17.39 -7.45
C PHE A 75 14.85 17.94 -6.47
N ARG A 76 13.59 17.51 -6.60
CA ARG A 76 12.46 18.04 -5.82
C ARG A 76 12.06 17.14 -4.64
N GLY A 77 12.65 15.96 -4.55
CA GLY A 77 12.28 14.94 -3.57
C GLY A 77 11.08 14.10 -4.01
N HIS A 78 10.93 12.95 -3.34
CA HIS A 78 9.79 12.06 -3.57
C HIS A 78 8.53 12.59 -2.90
N LYS A 79 7.36 12.21 -3.43
CA LYS A 79 6.06 12.55 -2.83
C LYS A 79 5.95 11.72 -1.54
N GLY A 80 6.10 12.36 -0.39
CA GLY A 80 6.04 11.70 0.91
C GLY A 80 4.63 11.18 1.22
N TYR A 81 4.58 10.03 1.91
CA TYR A 81 3.41 9.47 2.54
C TYR A 81 3.82 8.82 3.85
#